data_AF-P86862-F1
#
_entry.id   AF-P86862-F1
#
_cell.length_a   1.000
_cell.length_b   1.000
_cell.length_c   1.000
_cell.angle_alpha   90.00
_cell.angle_beta   90.00
_cell.angle_gamma   90.00
#
_symmetry.space_group_name_H-M   'P 1'
#
loop_
_entity.id
_entity.type
_entity.pdbx_description
1 polymer ?
#
loop_
_entity_poly.entity_id
_entity_poly.type
_entity_poly.pdbx_seq_one_letter_code
_entity_poly.pdbx_strand_id
1 'polypeptide(L)' 'INSICLLPKKQGFCRARFPRFYYNSSTRRCEMFYYGGCGGNANNFNTLEECEKVCLGYGEAWKAP' A
#
# COMPACT_ATOMS: atom_id res chain seq x y z
N ILE A 1 7.88 -5.49 10.88
CA ILE A 1 7.18 -4.55 9.98
C ILE A 1 7.92 -4.55 8.64
N ASN A 2 7.21 -4.77 7.53
CA ASN A 2 7.78 -4.72 6.19
C ASN A 2 8.20 -3.27 5.85
N SER A 3 9.45 -3.07 5.41
CA SER A 3 10.00 -1.74 5.12
C SER A 3 9.28 -1.01 3.98
N ILE A 4 8.64 -1.74 3.06
CA ILE A 4 7.78 -1.16 2.01
C ILE A 4 6.68 -0.30 2.63
N CYS A 5 6.11 -0.74 3.75
CA CYS A 5 5.01 -0.06 4.44
C CYS A 5 5.44 1.23 5.14
N LEU A 6 6.74 1.54 5.20
CA LEU A 6 7.26 2.81 5.73
C LEU A 6 7.48 3.85 4.63
N LEU A 7 7.37 3.46 3.36
CA LEU A 7 7.52 4.39 2.24
C LEU A 7 6.31 5.34 2.15
N PRO A 8 6.49 6.60 1.75
CA PRO A 8 5.39 7.53 1.59
C PRO A 8 4.50 7.14 0.42
N LYS A 9 3.24 7.61 0.38
CA LYS A 9 2.44 7.57 -0.85
C LYS A 9 3.15 8.33 -1.95
N LYS A 10 3.24 7.74 -3.14
CA LYS A 10 3.92 8.37 -4.28
C LYS A 10 3.11 8.20 -5.56
N GLN A 11 2.47 9.30 -5.98
CA GLN A 11 1.73 9.37 -7.24
C GLN A 11 2.63 9.16 -8.46
N GLY A 12 3.88 9.64 -8.40
CA GLY A 12 4.80 9.63 -9.53
C GLY A 12 4.55 10.78 -10.51
N PHE A 13 5.27 10.80 -11.63
CA PHE A 13 5.29 11.94 -12.57
C PHE A 13 4.40 11.78 -13.81
N CYS A 14 3.90 10.57 -14.07
CA CYS A 14 2.91 10.35 -15.12
C CYS A 14 1.52 10.87 -14.72
N ARG A 15 0.65 11.11 -15.73
CA ARG A 15 -0.66 11.77 -15.57
C ARG A 15 -1.86 10.85 -15.76
N ALA A 16 -1.69 9.54 -15.68
CA ALA A 16 -2.82 8.63 -15.59
C ALA A 16 -3.47 8.72 -14.20
N ARG A 17 -4.63 8.08 -14.03
CA ARG A 17 -5.36 8.08 -12.76
C ARG A 17 -5.81 6.66 -12.42
N PHE A 18 -4.89 5.89 -11.85
CA PHE A 18 -5.18 4.52 -11.41
C PHE A 18 -5.50 4.50 -9.91
N PRO A 19 -6.69 4.02 -9.49
CA PRO A 19 -6.96 3.78 -8.07
C PRO A 19 -6.02 2.69 -7.56
N ARG A 20 -5.33 2.97 -6.46
CA ARG A 20 -4.38 2.08 -5.79
C ARG A 20 -4.51 2.23 -4.28
N PHE A 21 -3.92 1.31 -3.53
CA PHE A 21 -3.87 1.36 -2.07
C PHE A 21 -2.42 1.53 -1.60
N TYR A 22 -2.23 2.29 -0.54
CA TYR A 22 -0.95 2.40 0.15
C TYR A 22 -1.18 2.29 1.65
N TYR A 23 -0.18 1.82 2.39
CA TYR A 23 -0.23 1.82 3.84
C TYR A 23 0.17 3.20 4.37
N ASN A 24 -0.72 3.81 5.14
CA ASN A 24 -0.49 5.04 5.87
C ASN A 24 -0.08 4.70 7.31
N SER A 25 1.21 4.87 7.62
CA SER A 25 1.75 4.57 8.95
C SER A 25 1.21 5.50 10.04
N SER A 26 0.82 6.71 9.70
CA SER A 26 0.24 7.67 10.66
C SER A 26 -1.15 7.26 11.13
N THR A 27 -1.97 6.74 10.22
CA THR A 27 -3.33 6.26 10.55
C THR A 27 -3.36 4.76 10.86
N ARG A 28 -2.25 4.05 10.59
CA ARG A 28 -2.09 2.59 10.67
C ARG A 28 -3.12 1.84 9.82
N ARG A 29 -3.45 2.37 8.64
CA ARG A 29 -4.46 1.80 7.73
C ARG A 29 -3.97 1.80 6.29
N CYS A 30 -4.52 0.88 5.50
CA CYS A 30 -4.41 0.95 4.05
C CYS A 30 -5.47 1.92 3.52
N GLU A 31 -5.02 2.91 2.74
CA GLU A 31 -5.85 3.98 2.22
C GLU A 31 -5.75 4.05 0.70
N MET A 32 -6.85 4.45 0.04
CA MET A 32 -6.86 4.63 -1.40
C MET A 32 -6.12 5.91 -1.80
N PHE A 33 -5.37 5.85 -2.89
CA PHE A 33 -4.78 7.00 -3.56
C PHE A 33 -4.80 6.81 -5.09
N TYR A 34 -4.50 7.87 -5.83
CA TYR A 34 -4.35 7.79 -7.28
C TYR A 34 -2.89 7.71 -7.66
N TYR A 35 -2.52 6.62 -8.35
CA TYR A 35 -1.22 6.43 -8.96
C TYR A 35 -1.21 6.97 -10.39
N GLY A 36 -0.17 7.74 -10.72
CA GLY A 36 0.04 8.39 -12.02
C GLY A 36 0.37 7.43 -13.15
N GLY A 37 0.67 6.16 -12.85
CA GLY A 37 1.03 5.12 -13.82
C GLY A 37 2.53 4.88 -13.97
N CYS A 38 3.39 5.82 -13.55
CA CYS A 38 4.85 5.65 -13.53
C CYS A 38 5.51 6.46 -12.41
N GLY A 39 6.74 6.09 -12.02
CA GLY A 39 7.54 6.86 -11.05
C GLY A 39 7.09 6.76 -9.60
N GLY A 40 6.27 5.77 -9.26
CA GLY A 40 5.83 5.47 -7.89
C GLY A 40 6.92 4.81 -7.04
N ASN A 41 6.51 4.16 -5.97
CA ASN A 41 7.35 3.29 -5.14
C ASN A 41 6.58 2.00 -4.80
N ALA A 42 7.18 1.14 -3.97
CA ALA A 42 6.61 -0.16 -3.63
C ALA A 42 5.39 -0.10 -2.69
N ASN A 43 5.11 1.03 -2.02
CA ASN A 43 3.90 1.18 -1.19
C ASN A 43 2.71 1.55 -2.09
N ASN A 44 2.36 0.61 -2.97
CA ASN A 44 1.39 0.79 -4.05
C ASN A 44 0.83 -0.58 -4.45
N PHE A 45 -0.38 -0.88 -3.98
CA PHE A 45 -1.06 -2.16 -4.12
C PHE A 45 -2.32 -2.01 -4.98
N ASN A 46 -2.73 -3.09 -5.67
CA ASN A 46 -3.90 -3.06 -6.55
C ASN A 46 -5.21 -3.18 -5.76
N THR A 47 -5.18 -3.90 -4.63
CA THR A 47 -6.36 -4.11 -3.78
C THR A 47 -6.07 -3.74 -2.33
N LEU A 48 -7.13 -3.46 -1.57
CA LEU A 48 -7.05 -3.21 -0.14
C LEU A 48 -6.45 -4.44 0.58
N GLU A 49 -6.94 -5.63 0.24
CA GLU A 49 -6.54 -6.88 0.87
C GLU A 49 -5.06 -7.22 0.65
N GLU A 50 -4.51 -6.90 -0.54
CA GLU A 50 -3.08 -7.03 -0.81
C GLU A 50 -2.26 -6.13 0.13
N CYS A 51 -2.65 -4.85 0.25
CA CYS A 51 -2.00 -3.91 1.15
C CYS A 51 -2.07 -4.38 2.62
N GLU A 52 -3.24 -4.80 3.07
CA GLU A 52 -3.47 -5.24 4.46
C GLU A 52 -2.70 -6.52 4.78
N LYS A 53 -2.67 -7.48 3.86
CA LYS A 53 -1.86 -8.69 4.00
C LYS A 53 -0.37 -8.35 4.16
N VAL A 54 0.14 -7.43 3.34
CA VAL A 54 1.57 -7.07 3.34
C VAL A 54 1.97 -6.21 4.54
N CYS A 55 1.09 -5.29 4.97
CA CYS A 55 1.44 -4.25 5.95
C CYS A 55 0.81 -4.42 7.34
N LEU A 56 -0.30 -5.15 7.45
CA LEU A 56 -1.00 -5.40 8.72
C LEU A 56 -0.90 -6.86 9.18
N GLY A 57 -0.45 -7.78 8.32
CA GLY A 57 -0.23 -9.18 8.71
C GLY A 57 -1.50 -9.95 9.07
N TYR A 58 -2.68 -9.43 8.71
CA TYR A 58 -3.98 -10.07 8.99
C TYR A 58 -4.12 -11.46 8.36
N GLY A 59 -3.28 -11.83 7.37
CA GLY A 59 -3.27 -13.16 6.76
C GLY A 59 -2.44 -14.22 7.52
N GLU A 60 -1.61 -13.80 8.47
CA GLU A 60 -0.66 -14.68 9.18
C GLU A 60 -1.01 -14.83 10.66
N ALA A 61 -1.65 -13.83 11.26
CA ALA A 61 -2.02 -13.88 12.68
C ALA A 61 -3.02 -15.00 13.02
N TRP A 62 -3.88 -15.42 12.09
CA TRP A 62 -4.82 -16.56 12.30
C TRP A 62 -4.26 -17.91 11.84
N LYS A 63 -3.04 -17.92 11.29
CA LYS A 63 -2.30 -19.15 10.97
C LYS A 63 -1.22 -19.48 12.00
N ALA A 64 -1.11 -18.69 13.07
CA ALA A 64 -0.29 -19.06 14.22
C ALA A 64 -0.85 -20.38 14.81
N PRO A 65 -0.06 -21.47 14.86
CA PRO A 65 -0.44 -22.75 15.46
C PRO A 65 -0.83 -22.64 16.95
#